data_AF-A0A7W7N8N5-F1
#
_entry.id   AF-A0A7W7N8N5-F1
#
_cell.length_a   1.000
_cell.length_b   1.000
_cell.length_c   1.000
_cell.angle_alpha   90.00
_cell.angle_beta   90.00
_cell.angle_gamma   90.00
#
_symmetry.space_group_name_H-M   'P 1'
#
loop_
_entity.id
_entity.type
_entity.pdbx_description
1 polymer ?
#
loop_
_entity_poly.entity_id
_entity_poly.type
_entity_poly.pdbx_seq_one_letter_code
_entity_poly.pdbx_strand_id
1 'polypeptide(L)'
;MKANIQEDLRNKNQDIENTQNTINNDFAFTLKSTCLDENYHPTGGTRLTTNFANLARGENRQQNLRNALNMINNRFNSLAQLDNPKGDRYLVELEIMTVTLNIDHKNGVDNLPMIEVLKTNIFDRKTNQYIDGVAGNNYSSYVRDYDFSVLLIDYNKDKPSFCVPENYGDLHGKLYKCFVASDTYKEHFKMSPIICLSVSSNKTYTRTEYQHPVLGFEYQQDQYSLTDEYFAKMGLKVRFFMPANSVAPMAFYHSGDLLSDYTDLGLISSISTMETFQKIYRPEIYNANSVAAKIYQPSLKHEDYSLTRVEYDREERSRLAVEQGKYCEEYFIKPYRDILEQWSANFTL
;
A
#
# COMPACT_ATOMS: atom_id res chain seq x y z
N MET A 1 -72.94 -6.75 -42.21
CA MET A 1 -73.54 -5.66 -43.00
C MET A 1 -73.20 -4.36 -42.29
N LYS A 2 -72.36 -3.54 -42.94
CA LYS A 2 -71.92 -2.15 -42.63
C LYS A 2 -71.10 -1.89 -41.36
N ALA A 3 -69.98 -1.21 -41.62
CA ALA A 3 -68.90 -0.76 -40.75
C ALA A 3 -68.91 0.77 -40.62
N ASN A 4 -68.27 1.30 -39.57
CA ASN A 4 -67.42 2.52 -39.51
C ASN A 4 -67.15 2.82 -38.02
N ILE A 5 -65.97 2.48 -37.49
CA ILE A 5 -64.74 3.30 -37.42
C ILE A 5 -64.93 4.51 -36.48
N GLN A 6 -64.45 4.33 -35.25
CA GLN A 6 -64.31 5.35 -34.22
C GLN A 6 -62.84 5.78 -34.25
N GLU A 7 -62.62 7.06 -34.53
CA GLU A 7 -61.33 7.66 -34.85
C GLU A 7 -60.52 7.99 -33.59
N ASP A 8 -59.21 7.80 -33.74
CA ASP A 8 -58.12 7.95 -32.77
C ASP A 8 -58.06 9.34 -32.12
N LEU A 9 -58.07 9.37 -30.78
CA LEU A 9 -57.55 10.49 -29.98
C LEU A 9 -56.42 9.94 -29.09
N ARG A 10 -55.26 9.67 -29.70
CA ARG A 10 -53.99 9.47 -28.99
C ARG A 10 -53.12 10.71 -29.17
N ASN A 11 -52.94 11.48 -28.09
CA ASN A 11 -51.66 12.04 -27.62
C ASN A 11 -51.87 13.24 -26.69
N LYS A 12 -51.40 13.09 -25.45
CA LYS A 12 -50.62 14.06 -24.64
C LYS A 12 -50.51 13.45 -23.23
N ASN A 13 -49.48 12.65 -22.98
CA ASN A 13 -48.22 13.06 -22.34
C ASN A 13 -48.41 13.66 -20.95
N GLN A 14 -48.26 12.83 -19.92
CA GLN A 14 -47.57 13.20 -18.68
C GLN A 14 -47.30 11.94 -17.83
N ASP A 15 -46.45 11.05 -18.35
CA ASP A 15 -45.64 10.20 -17.47
C ASP A 15 -44.37 10.99 -17.17
N ILE A 16 -44.31 11.54 -15.96
CA ILE A 16 -43.08 12.09 -15.39
C ILE A 16 -42.23 10.88 -15.05
N GLU A 17 -41.48 10.38 -16.03
CA GLU A 17 -40.31 9.57 -15.77
C GLU A 17 -39.35 10.43 -14.94
N ASN A 18 -39.26 10.11 -13.65
CA ASN A 18 -38.15 10.51 -12.81
C ASN A 18 -36.92 9.75 -13.35
N THR A 19 -36.34 10.24 -14.43
CA THR A 19 -34.99 9.86 -14.84
C THR A 19 -34.06 10.48 -13.81
N GLN A 20 -33.85 9.77 -12.69
CA GLN A 20 -32.58 9.87 -12.00
C GLN A 20 -31.54 9.43 -13.02
N ASN A 21 -30.99 10.41 -13.75
CA ASN A 21 -29.70 10.27 -14.39
C ASN A 21 -28.72 9.97 -13.25
N THR A 22 -28.57 8.70 -12.92
CA THR A 22 -27.40 8.20 -12.21
C THR A 22 -26.25 8.52 -13.14
N ILE A 23 -25.60 9.66 -12.91
CA ILE A 23 -24.31 9.94 -13.51
C ILE A 23 -23.41 8.84 -12.98
N ASN A 24 -23.21 7.80 -13.78
CA ASN A 24 -22.24 6.76 -13.50
C ASN A 24 -20.88 7.41 -13.77
N ASN A 25 -20.32 8.06 -12.74
CA ASN A 25 -18.96 8.58 -12.82
C ASN A 25 -18.03 7.37 -12.82
N ASP A 26 -17.69 6.88 -14.01
CA ASP A 26 -16.80 5.73 -14.15
C ASP A 26 -15.38 6.16 -13.75
N PHE A 27 -14.84 5.48 -12.75
CA PHE A 27 -13.47 5.65 -12.29
C PHE A 27 -12.57 4.75 -13.10
N ALA A 28 -11.70 5.35 -13.91
CA ALA A 28 -10.73 4.63 -14.72
C ALA A 28 -9.33 4.75 -14.11
N PHE A 29 -8.61 3.63 -14.05
CA PHE A 29 -7.25 3.59 -13.52
C PHE A 29 -6.25 3.52 -14.65
N THR A 30 -5.14 4.25 -14.50
CA THR A 30 -3.97 4.10 -15.36
C THR A 30 -2.76 3.78 -14.51
N LEU A 31 -1.91 2.89 -15.03
CA LEU A 31 -0.73 2.42 -14.33
C LEU A 31 0.53 2.74 -15.13
N LYS A 32 1.55 3.25 -14.43
CA LYS A 32 2.88 3.44 -14.98
C LYS A 32 3.89 2.65 -14.15
N SER A 33 4.71 1.82 -14.82
CA SER A 33 5.89 1.19 -14.21
C SER A 33 7.12 2.08 -14.39
N THR A 34 7.95 2.19 -13.35
CA THR A 34 9.27 2.82 -13.38
C THR A 34 10.27 1.92 -12.65
N CYS A 35 11.39 1.58 -13.28
CA CYS A 35 12.43 0.78 -12.64
C CYS A 35 13.04 1.53 -11.43
N LEU A 36 13.18 0.84 -10.30
CA LEU A 36 13.93 1.30 -9.13
C LEU A 36 15.26 0.55 -9.06
N ASP A 37 16.26 1.09 -9.74
CA ASP A 37 17.66 0.64 -9.67
C ASP A 37 18.55 1.71 -8.99
N GLU A 38 19.86 1.50 -8.97
CA GLU A 38 20.80 2.49 -8.42
C GLU A 38 20.84 3.82 -9.21
N ASN A 39 20.34 3.84 -10.44
CA ASN A 39 20.27 5.00 -11.32
C ASN A 39 18.92 5.71 -11.26
N TYR A 40 17.97 5.23 -10.45
CA TYR A 40 16.68 5.85 -10.29
C TYR A 40 16.79 7.27 -9.71
N HIS A 41 16.19 8.24 -10.40
CA HIS A 41 16.06 9.62 -9.94
C HIS A 41 14.59 10.01 -9.91
N PRO A 42 14.09 10.58 -8.80
CA PRO A 42 12.74 11.14 -8.77
C PRO A 42 12.60 12.26 -9.81
N THR A 43 11.59 12.19 -10.68
CA THR A 43 11.28 13.29 -11.61
C THR A 43 10.70 14.48 -10.85
N GLY A 44 11.13 15.71 -11.14
CA GLY A 44 10.67 16.93 -10.46
C GLY A 44 9.17 17.21 -10.65
N GLY A 45 8.53 17.74 -9.60
CA GLY A 45 7.09 18.09 -9.55
C GLY A 45 6.24 17.01 -8.89
N THR A 46 5.66 17.32 -7.72
CA THR A 46 4.64 16.59 -6.90
C THR A 46 4.81 15.09 -6.61
N ARG A 47 5.67 14.38 -7.33
CA ARG A 47 6.07 12.96 -7.18
C ARG A 47 7.21 12.75 -6.17
N LEU A 48 7.43 13.74 -5.31
CA LEU A 48 8.56 13.79 -4.39
C LEU A 48 8.26 13.16 -3.01
N THR A 49 7.11 12.51 -2.82
CA THR A 49 6.62 12.21 -1.46
C THR A 49 6.56 10.73 -1.08
N THR A 50 6.93 9.80 -1.98
CA THR A 50 6.93 8.37 -1.66
C THR A 50 8.05 7.95 -0.70
N ASN A 51 7.80 6.86 0.04
CA ASN A 51 8.70 6.33 1.07
C ASN A 51 10.14 6.04 0.57
N PHE A 52 10.31 5.65 -0.69
CA PHE A 52 11.60 5.38 -1.32
C PHE A 52 12.21 6.60 -2.03
N ALA A 53 11.44 7.66 -2.31
CA ALA A 53 11.97 8.86 -2.95
C ALA A 53 13.00 9.60 -2.07
N ASN A 54 12.89 9.51 -0.74
CA ASN A 54 13.88 10.05 0.19
C ASN A 54 15.24 9.33 0.08
N LEU A 55 15.25 8.00 -0.10
CA LEU A 55 16.49 7.25 -0.36
C LEU A 55 17.12 7.61 -1.70
N ALA A 56 16.29 8.06 -2.63
CA ALA A 56 16.67 8.42 -3.98
C ALA A 56 17.05 9.92 -4.12
N ARG A 57 17.50 10.59 -3.05
CA ARG A 57 17.88 12.01 -3.03
C ARG A 57 19.29 12.27 -2.53
N GLY A 58 19.75 13.50 -2.78
CA GLY A 58 21.03 14.02 -2.30
C GLY A 58 22.23 13.45 -3.05
N GLU A 59 23.42 13.85 -2.63
CA GLU A 59 24.69 13.45 -3.25
C GLU A 59 24.95 11.94 -3.08
N ASN A 60 24.46 11.35 -1.97
CA ASN A 60 24.63 9.93 -1.65
C ASN A 60 23.56 9.00 -2.27
N ARG A 61 22.63 9.54 -3.08
CA ARG A 61 21.52 8.80 -3.70
C ARG A 61 21.90 7.43 -4.25
N GLN A 62 22.85 7.39 -5.18
CA GLN A 62 23.21 6.15 -5.90
C GLN A 62 23.75 5.10 -4.92
N GLN A 63 24.56 5.53 -3.94
CA GLN A 63 25.11 4.64 -2.92
C GLN A 63 24.04 4.13 -1.96
N ASN A 64 23.08 4.97 -1.56
CA ASN A 64 21.93 4.58 -0.75
C ASN A 64 21.07 3.52 -1.45
N LEU A 65 20.71 3.76 -2.72
CA LEU A 65 19.95 2.81 -3.53
C LEU A 65 20.70 1.50 -3.71
N ARG A 66 21.99 1.54 -4.07
CA ARG A 66 22.84 0.35 -4.20
C ARG A 66 22.89 -0.45 -2.89
N ASN A 67 23.08 0.22 -1.75
CA ASN A 67 23.13 -0.42 -0.44
C ASN A 67 21.79 -1.09 -0.10
N ALA A 68 20.67 -0.40 -0.29
CA ALA A 68 19.35 -0.97 -0.05
C ALA A 68 19.06 -2.17 -0.96
N LEU A 69 19.33 -2.08 -2.27
CA LEU A 69 19.16 -3.19 -3.21
C LEU A 69 20.04 -4.39 -2.86
N ASN A 70 21.29 -4.16 -2.43
CA ASN A 70 22.17 -5.24 -1.96
C ASN A 70 21.63 -5.91 -0.69
N MET A 71 21.10 -5.14 0.26
CA MET A 71 20.47 -5.68 1.47
C MET A 71 19.26 -6.56 1.11
N ILE A 72 18.41 -6.12 0.19
CA ILE A 72 17.25 -6.90 -0.29
C ILE A 72 17.70 -8.21 -0.93
N ASN A 73 18.69 -8.15 -1.84
CA ASN A 73 19.21 -9.34 -2.52
C ASN A 73 19.83 -10.35 -1.55
N ASN A 74 20.65 -9.87 -0.61
CA ASN A 74 21.24 -10.73 0.42
C ASN A 74 20.16 -11.35 1.30
N ARG A 75 19.16 -10.57 1.70
CA ARG A 75 18.07 -11.06 2.55
C ARG A 75 17.21 -12.09 1.82
N PHE A 76 16.88 -11.84 0.55
CA PHE A 76 16.12 -12.77 -0.29
C PHE A 76 16.83 -14.13 -0.35
N ASN A 77 18.11 -14.13 -0.74
CA ASN A 77 18.88 -15.36 -0.88
C ASN A 77 19.09 -16.09 0.46
N SER A 78 19.17 -15.36 1.58
CA SER A 78 19.27 -15.97 2.91
C SER A 78 18.02 -16.78 3.31
N LEU A 79 16.85 -16.43 2.76
CA LEU A 79 15.57 -17.09 2.99
C LEU A 79 15.30 -18.16 1.92
N ALA A 80 15.65 -17.90 0.66
CA ALA A 80 15.52 -18.83 -0.46
C ALA A 80 16.72 -19.80 -0.53
N GLN A 81 16.85 -20.66 0.49
CA GLN A 81 18.02 -21.55 0.66
C GLN A 81 18.01 -22.78 -0.24
N LEU A 82 16.82 -23.23 -0.67
CA LEU A 82 16.67 -24.42 -1.49
C LEU A 82 17.42 -24.24 -2.81
N ASP A 83 18.33 -25.18 -3.11
CA ASP A 83 19.18 -25.12 -4.30
C ASP A 83 19.97 -23.82 -4.46
N ASN A 84 20.32 -23.16 -3.35
CA ASN A 84 21.05 -21.90 -3.31
C ASN A 84 22.21 -21.91 -2.30
N PRO A 85 23.17 -22.85 -2.40
CA PRO A 85 24.21 -23.05 -1.38
C PRO A 85 25.17 -21.87 -1.24
N LYS A 86 25.30 -21.02 -2.27
CA LYS A 86 26.14 -19.81 -2.25
C LYS A 86 25.39 -18.55 -1.81
N GLY A 87 24.06 -18.59 -1.74
CA GLY A 87 23.24 -17.42 -1.42
C GLY A 87 23.29 -16.32 -2.48
N ASP A 88 23.51 -16.66 -3.75
CA ASP A 88 23.68 -15.72 -4.86
C ASP A 88 22.85 -16.07 -6.11
N ARG A 89 21.92 -17.04 -6.00
CA ARG A 89 21.09 -17.51 -7.13
C ARG A 89 20.10 -16.47 -7.63
N TYR A 90 19.46 -15.74 -6.73
CA TYR A 90 18.35 -14.87 -7.08
C TYR A 90 18.75 -13.40 -7.07
N LEU A 91 18.20 -12.64 -8.02
CA LEU A 91 18.25 -11.19 -8.06
C LEU A 91 16.82 -10.66 -7.94
N VAL A 92 16.58 -9.80 -6.97
CA VAL A 92 15.31 -9.08 -6.81
C VAL A 92 15.43 -7.73 -7.51
N GLU A 93 14.53 -7.50 -8.46
CA GLU A 93 14.33 -6.24 -9.15
C GLU A 93 13.06 -5.57 -8.63
N LEU A 94 13.07 -4.24 -8.58
CA LEU A 94 11.97 -3.45 -8.06
C LEU A 94 11.41 -2.53 -9.14
N GLU A 95 10.09 -2.54 -9.26
CA GLU A 95 9.34 -1.60 -10.08
C GLU A 95 8.48 -0.71 -9.18
N ILE A 96 8.55 0.60 -9.39
CA ILE A 96 7.60 1.56 -8.85
C ILE A 96 6.37 1.53 -9.74
N MET A 97 5.24 1.11 -9.18
CA MET A 97 3.95 1.09 -9.84
C MET A 97 3.17 2.31 -9.38
N THR A 98 3.08 3.31 -10.26
CA THR A 98 2.31 4.54 -10.02
C THR A 98 0.90 4.36 -10.61
N VAL A 99 -0.10 4.47 -9.75
CA VAL A 99 -1.53 4.38 -10.11
C VAL A 99 -2.13 5.78 -10.07
N THR A 100 -2.72 6.18 -11.19
CA THR A 100 -3.51 7.41 -11.28
C THR A 100 -4.97 7.09 -11.55
N LEU A 101 -5.85 7.92 -11.01
CA LEU A 101 -7.29 7.87 -11.17
C LEU A 101 -7.72 8.94 -12.18
N ASN A 102 -8.53 8.54 -13.14
CA ASN A 102 -9.24 9.41 -14.05
C ASN A 102 -10.73 9.37 -13.72
N ILE A 103 -11.32 10.55 -13.58
CA ILE A 103 -12.75 10.72 -13.31
C ILE A 103 -13.30 11.38 -14.57
N ASP A 104 -14.18 10.70 -15.30
CA ASP A 104 -14.80 11.26 -16.51
C ASP A 104 -15.71 12.45 -16.14
N HIS A 105 -15.13 13.64 -16.11
CA HIS A 105 -15.83 14.88 -15.80
C HIS A 105 -15.36 16.01 -16.72
N LYS A 106 -16.32 16.76 -17.25
CA LYS A 106 -16.15 17.74 -18.34
C LYS A 106 -15.15 18.89 -18.08
N ASN A 107 -14.55 19.02 -16.90
CA ASN A 107 -13.68 20.15 -16.50
C ASN A 107 -12.56 19.77 -15.50
N GLY A 108 -12.16 18.49 -15.37
CA GLY A 108 -11.21 18.02 -14.35
C GLY A 108 -9.78 17.76 -14.86
N VAL A 109 -8.80 17.82 -13.95
CA VAL A 109 -7.42 17.37 -14.19
C VAL A 109 -7.41 15.86 -14.46
N ASP A 110 -6.95 15.46 -15.64
CA ASP A 110 -6.63 14.06 -15.96
C ASP A 110 -5.42 13.58 -15.15
N ASN A 111 -5.47 12.34 -14.64
CA ASN A 111 -4.42 11.65 -13.89
C ASN A 111 -4.18 12.09 -12.44
N LEU A 112 -5.20 12.03 -11.59
CA LEU A 112 -5.07 12.24 -10.15
C LEU A 112 -4.19 11.15 -9.52
N PRO A 113 -3.10 11.49 -8.80
CA PRO A 113 -2.26 10.46 -8.20
C PRO A 113 -2.99 9.78 -7.05
N MET A 114 -3.00 8.45 -7.06
CA MET A 114 -3.77 7.65 -6.10
C MET A 114 -2.88 6.81 -5.20
N ILE A 115 -2.14 5.86 -5.79
CA ILE A 115 -1.30 4.88 -5.06
C ILE A 115 0.06 4.79 -5.75
N GLU A 116 1.12 4.65 -4.95
CA GLU A 116 2.42 4.19 -5.42
C GLU A 116 2.90 3.02 -4.55
N VAL A 117 3.23 1.92 -5.20
CA VAL A 117 3.73 0.69 -4.55
C VAL A 117 4.97 0.18 -5.26
N LEU A 118 5.80 -0.55 -4.53
CA LEU A 118 6.85 -1.37 -5.12
C LEU A 118 6.30 -2.76 -5.45
N LYS A 119 6.54 -3.18 -6.69
CA LYS A 119 6.37 -4.54 -7.16
C LYS A 119 7.74 -5.19 -7.27
N THR A 120 7.88 -6.39 -6.74
CA THR A 120 9.10 -7.20 -6.89
C THR A 120 9.01 -8.08 -8.15
N ASN A 121 10.13 -8.24 -8.83
CA ASN A 121 10.34 -9.28 -9.84
C ASN A 121 11.61 -10.05 -9.45
N ILE A 122 11.61 -11.36 -9.65
CA ILE A 122 12.69 -12.23 -9.18
C ILE A 122 13.32 -12.87 -10.40
N PHE A 123 14.60 -12.56 -10.64
CA PHE A 123 15.39 -13.21 -11.67
C PHE A 123 16.18 -14.38 -11.07
N ASP A 124 15.88 -15.59 -11.53
CA ASP A 124 16.62 -16.80 -11.17
C ASP A 124 17.81 -16.99 -12.11
N ARG A 125 19.03 -16.75 -11.60
CA ARG A 125 20.26 -16.85 -12.40
C ARG A 125 20.60 -18.28 -12.79
N LYS A 126 20.11 -19.28 -12.06
CA LYS A 126 20.40 -20.70 -12.35
C LYS A 126 19.59 -21.18 -13.56
N THR A 127 18.33 -20.76 -13.67
CA THR A 127 17.41 -21.17 -14.74
C THR A 127 17.28 -20.13 -15.85
N ASN A 128 17.79 -18.91 -15.62
CA ASN A 128 17.67 -17.76 -16.52
C ASN A 128 16.19 -17.40 -16.79
N GLN A 129 15.37 -17.39 -15.74
CA GLN A 129 13.93 -17.13 -15.81
C GLN A 129 13.49 -16.04 -14.85
N TYR A 130 12.47 -15.30 -15.26
CA TYR A 130 11.77 -14.35 -14.40
C TYR A 130 10.60 -15.03 -13.70
N ILE A 131 10.48 -14.75 -12.42
CA ILE A 131 9.41 -15.21 -11.54
C ILE A 131 8.74 -13.95 -10.99
N ASP A 132 7.41 -13.91 -11.08
CA ASP A 132 6.65 -12.78 -10.54
C ASP A 132 6.76 -12.75 -9.02
N GLY A 133 7.12 -11.59 -8.49
CA GLY A 133 7.01 -11.30 -7.07
C GLY A 133 5.64 -10.69 -6.73
N VAL A 134 5.57 -10.03 -5.59
CA VAL A 134 4.32 -9.49 -5.02
C VAL A 134 4.35 -7.95 -5.04
N ALA A 135 3.22 -7.35 -5.37
CA ALA A 135 3.02 -5.90 -5.27
C ALA A 135 2.48 -5.48 -3.89
N GLY A 136 2.58 -4.19 -3.56
CA GLY A 136 2.10 -3.64 -2.28
C GLY A 136 3.21 -3.31 -1.28
N ASN A 137 4.47 -3.59 -1.62
CA ASN A 137 5.61 -3.18 -0.82
C ASN A 137 5.71 -1.64 -0.80
N ASN A 138 6.08 -1.05 0.34
CA ASN A 138 6.22 0.39 0.52
C ASN A 138 4.96 1.21 0.16
N TYR A 139 3.78 0.65 0.40
CA TYR A 139 2.49 1.25 0.07
C TYR A 139 2.40 2.74 0.46
N SER A 140 2.29 3.59 -0.55
CA SER A 140 2.03 5.02 -0.45
C SER A 140 0.68 5.33 -1.09
N SER A 141 -0.11 6.18 -0.44
CA SER A 141 -1.41 6.60 -0.98
C SER A 141 -1.65 8.07 -0.62
N TYR A 142 -2.12 8.84 -1.60
CA TYR A 142 -2.41 10.26 -1.44
C TYR A 142 -3.59 10.47 -0.49
N VAL A 143 -4.66 9.68 -0.66
CA VAL A 143 -5.83 9.74 0.23
C VAL A 143 -5.50 9.26 1.63
N ARG A 144 -4.63 8.25 1.77
CA ARG A 144 -4.14 7.82 3.10
C ARG A 144 -3.36 8.93 3.79
N ASP A 145 -2.44 9.57 3.09
CA ASP A 145 -1.61 10.61 3.69
C ASP A 145 -2.45 11.85 4.01
N TYR A 146 -3.50 12.15 3.23
CA TYR A 146 -4.54 13.12 3.60
C TYR A 146 -5.28 12.72 4.88
N ASP A 147 -5.79 11.51 4.94
CA ASP A 147 -6.56 11.01 6.09
C ASP A 147 -5.73 11.08 7.38
N PHE A 148 -4.50 10.56 7.37
CA PHE A 148 -3.64 10.51 8.57
C PHE A 148 -2.97 11.84 8.91
N SER A 149 -2.51 12.60 7.91
CA SER A 149 -1.64 13.76 8.14
C SER A 149 -2.35 15.11 8.08
N VAL A 150 -3.61 15.14 7.63
CA VAL A 150 -4.43 16.35 7.56
C VAL A 150 -5.73 16.13 8.31
N LEU A 151 -6.63 15.28 7.80
CA LEU A 151 -7.99 15.12 8.33
C LEU A 151 -8.00 14.70 9.81
N LEU A 152 -7.25 13.67 10.18
CA LEU A 152 -7.24 13.15 11.54
C LEU A 152 -6.65 14.16 12.54
N ILE A 153 -5.61 14.90 12.14
CA ILE A 153 -4.96 15.92 12.96
C ILE A 153 -5.92 17.09 13.18
N ASP A 154 -6.48 17.63 12.09
CA ASP A 154 -7.40 18.76 12.15
C ASP A 154 -8.67 18.42 12.93
N TYR A 155 -9.21 17.21 12.78
CA TYR A 155 -10.38 16.74 13.53
C TYR A 155 -10.17 16.68 15.05
N ASN A 156 -8.92 16.56 15.51
CA ASN A 156 -8.56 16.40 16.92
C ASN A 156 -7.95 17.65 17.57
N LYS A 157 -7.63 18.71 16.80
CA LYS A 157 -6.85 19.86 17.25
C LYS A 157 -7.36 20.53 18.53
N ASP A 158 -8.68 20.63 18.69
CA ASP A 158 -9.33 21.32 19.82
C ASP A 158 -10.17 20.37 20.70
N LYS A 159 -9.93 19.05 20.61
CA LYS A 159 -10.68 18.06 21.38
C LYS A 159 -9.97 17.64 22.66
N PRO A 160 -10.72 17.38 23.75
CA PRO A 160 -10.13 16.96 25.02
C PRO A 160 -9.57 15.53 24.97
N SER A 161 -10.03 14.71 24.02
CA SER A 161 -9.62 13.33 23.84
C SER A 161 -9.57 12.98 22.35
N PHE A 162 -8.69 12.04 22.01
CA PHE A 162 -8.58 11.53 20.65
C PHE A 162 -9.88 10.84 20.20
N CYS A 163 -10.36 11.21 19.01
CA CYS A 163 -11.52 10.63 18.35
C CYS A 163 -11.21 10.38 16.87
N VAL A 164 -11.87 9.38 16.29
CA VAL A 164 -11.78 9.05 14.87
C VAL A 164 -13.05 9.57 14.16
N PRO A 165 -12.93 10.24 12.98
CA PRO A 165 -14.10 10.61 12.18
C PRO A 165 -14.95 9.39 11.78
N GLU A 166 -16.27 9.54 11.69
CA GLU A 166 -17.22 8.43 11.44
C GLU A 166 -16.90 7.64 10.15
N ASN A 167 -16.50 8.32 9.08
CA ASN A 167 -16.20 7.74 7.76
C ASN A 167 -14.68 7.62 7.49
N TYR A 168 -13.86 7.57 8.55
CA TYR A 168 -12.40 7.56 8.41
C TYR A 168 -11.91 6.35 7.60
N GLY A 169 -11.21 6.62 6.50
CA GLY A 169 -10.68 5.61 5.59
C GLY A 169 -11.70 5.00 4.62
N ASP A 170 -12.97 5.37 4.66
CA ASP A 170 -14.00 4.76 3.80
C ASP A 170 -13.77 5.06 2.33
N LEU A 171 -13.48 6.32 1.96
CA LEU A 171 -13.22 6.71 0.58
C LEU A 171 -12.03 5.92 0.02
N HIS A 172 -10.91 5.91 0.74
CA HIS A 172 -9.72 5.20 0.31
C HIS A 172 -9.95 3.68 0.24
N GLY A 173 -10.68 3.12 1.21
CA GLY A 173 -11.08 1.72 1.21
C GLY A 173 -11.84 1.33 -0.05
N LYS A 174 -12.82 2.16 -0.47
CA LYS A 174 -13.61 1.95 -1.68
C LYS A 174 -12.76 2.13 -2.95
N LEU A 175 -11.94 3.18 -3.02
CA LEU A 175 -11.02 3.41 -4.14
C LEU A 175 -10.06 2.24 -4.33
N TYR A 176 -9.46 1.74 -3.24
CA TYR A 176 -8.59 0.58 -3.26
C TYR A 176 -9.32 -0.66 -3.78
N LYS A 177 -10.51 -0.95 -3.24
CA LYS A 177 -11.35 -2.08 -3.67
C LYS A 177 -11.69 -2.00 -5.16
N CYS A 178 -12.09 -0.82 -5.63
CA CYS A 178 -12.35 -0.55 -7.04
C CYS A 178 -11.10 -0.81 -7.90
N PHE A 179 -9.94 -0.31 -7.47
CA PHE A 179 -8.68 -0.51 -8.18
C PHE A 179 -8.31 -2.00 -8.28
N VAL A 180 -8.28 -2.74 -7.17
CA VAL A 180 -7.88 -4.16 -7.21
C VAL A 180 -8.86 -5.05 -7.99
N ALA A 181 -10.12 -4.64 -8.12
CA ALA A 181 -11.13 -5.32 -8.93
C ALA A 181 -11.08 -4.97 -10.43
N SER A 182 -10.39 -3.88 -10.78
CA SER A 182 -10.34 -3.34 -12.15
C SER A 182 -9.53 -4.22 -13.10
N ASP A 183 -9.82 -4.12 -14.39
CA ASP A 183 -9.07 -4.84 -15.42
C ASP A 183 -7.63 -4.33 -15.53
N THR A 184 -7.40 -3.03 -15.29
CA THR A 184 -6.06 -2.44 -15.18
C THR A 184 -5.20 -3.18 -14.15
N TYR A 185 -5.77 -3.56 -13.00
CA TYR A 185 -5.04 -4.31 -11.99
C TYR A 185 -4.70 -5.72 -12.50
N LYS A 186 -5.70 -6.44 -13.03
CA LYS A 186 -5.55 -7.82 -13.52
C LYS A 186 -4.56 -7.94 -14.68
N GLU A 187 -4.44 -6.90 -15.50
CA GLU A 187 -3.46 -6.83 -16.59
C GLU A 187 -2.01 -6.75 -16.10
N HIS A 188 -1.78 -6.10 -14.95
CA HIS A 188 -0.43 -5.78 -14.45
C HIS A 188 0.02 -6.66 -13.27
N PHE A 189 -0.92 -7.26 -12.55
CA PHE A 189 -0.66 -8.05 -11.34
C PHE A 189 -1.37 -9.40 -11.40
N LYS A 190 -0.61 -10.46 -11.09
CA LYS A 190 -1.12 -11.84 -11.06
C LYS A 190 -1.60 -12.30 -9.69
N MET A 191 -1.19 -11.60 -8.64
CA MET A 191 -1.50 -11.92 -7.25
C MET A 191 -2.08 -10.68 -6.58
N SER A 192 -2.96 -10.89 -5.61
CA SER A 192 -3.43 -9.82 -4.74
C SER A 192 -2.25 -9.16 -4.01
N PRO A 193 -2.29 -7.86 -3.69
CA PRO A 193 -1.13 -7.21 -3.11
C PRO A 193 -0.98 -7.59 -1.63
N ILE A 194 0.26 -7.64 -1.14
CA ILE A 194 0.57 -7.73 0.28
C ILE A 194 1.15 -6.39 0.70
N ILE A 195 0.51 -5.75 1.67
CA ILE A 195 1.06 -4.56 2.31
C ILE A 195 1.75 -5.02 3.59
N CYS A 196 3.08 -4.92 3.63
CA CYS A 196 3.85 -5.32 4.79
C CYS A 196 4.40 -4.10 5.53
N LEU A 197 4.09 -3.97 6.82
CA LEU A 197 4.41 -2.79 7.63
C LEU A 197 5.05 -3.18 8.96
N SER A 198 5.54 -2.15 9.66
CA SER A 198 5.95 -2.33 11.04
C SER A 198 4.77 -2.67 11.96
N VAL A 199 5.02 -3.50 12.96
CA VAL A 199 4.17 -3.58 14.16
C VAL A 199 4.08 -2.24 14.90
N SER A 200 2.96 -2.04 15.61
CA SER A 200 2.66 -0.82 16.37
C SER A 200 3.31 -0.86 17.75
N SER A 201 3.95 0.24 18.16
CA SER A 201 4.60 0.37 19.48
C SER A 201 3.63 0.42 20.66
N ASN A 202 2.35 0.70 20.41
CA ASN A 202 1.34 0.75 21.47
C ASN A 202 0.56 -0.56 21.66
N LYS A 203 0.99 -1.66 21.02
CA LYS A 203 0.35 -2.98 21.09
C LYS A 203 1.32 -4.04 21.59
N THR A 204 0.76 -5.12 22.12
CA THR A 204 1.52 -6.28 22.58
C THR A 204 1.26 -7.47 21.67
N TYR A 205 2.34 -8.18 21.35
CA TYR A 205 2.34 -9.31 20.43
C TYR A 205 2.80 -10.56 21.16
N THR A 206 1.98 -11.59 21.20
CA THR A 206 2.28 -12.88 21.83
C THR A 206 2.59 -13.92 20.77
N ARG A 207 3.81 -14.45 20.77
CA ARG A 207 4.23 -15.52 19.88
C ARG A 207 3.38 -16.77 20.14
N THR A 208 2.84 -17.33 19.07
CA THR A 208 2.14 -18.62 19.09
C THR A 208 3.13 -19.76 18.86
N GLU A 209 2.63 -21.00 18.91
CA GLU A 209 3.41 -22.19 18.52
C GLU A 209 3.36 -22.46 17.01
N TYR A 210 2.55 -21.71 16.25
CA TYR A 210 2.48 -21.86 14.80
C TYR A 210 3.71 -21.25 14.13
N GLN A 211 4.34 -22.04 13.25
CA GLN A 211 5.50 -21.63 12.47
C GLN A 211 5.28 -21.96 11.00
N HIS A 212 5.27 -20.93 10.16
CA HIS A 212 5.24 -21.07 8.71
C HIS A 212 6.67 -21.23 8.16
N PRO A 213 6.92 -22.06 7.12
CA PRO A 213 8.26 -22.28 6.56
C PRO A 213 8.96 -20.99 6.10
N VAL A 214 8.22 -20.09 5.43
CA VAL A 214 8.73 -18.78 4.97
C VAL A 214 8.52 -17.65 5.97
N LEU A 215 7.26 -17.39 6.38
CA LEU A 215 6.91 -16.28 7.27
C LEU A 215 7.49 -16.42 8.69
N GLY A 216 7.85 -17.63 9.13
CA GLY A 216 8.39 -17.89 10.47
C GLY A 216 7.31 -17.99 11.55
N PHE A 217 7.64 -17.61 12.78
CA PHE A 217 6.70 -17.74 13.91
C PHE A 217 5.59 -16.69 13.84
N GLU A 218 4.35 -17.13 14.05
CA GLU A 218 3.20 -16.22 14.16
C GLU A 218 3.16 -15.56 15.54
N TYR A 219 2.77 -14.29 15.54
CA TYR A 219 2.46 -13.50 16.73
C TYR A 219 1.00 -13.07 16.69
N GLN A 220 0.29 -13.25 17.80
CA GLN A 220 -1.05 -12.74 17.99
C GLN A 220 -1.00 -11.37 18.66
N GLN A 221 -1.63 -10.37 18.03
CA GLN A 221 -1.80 -9.04 18.59
C GLN A 221 -2.92 -9.04 19.64
N ASP A 222 -2.73 -8.28 20.71
CA ASP A 222 -3.71 -8.11 21.79
C ASP A 222 -4.98 -7.37 21.37
N GLN A 223 -4.82 -6.28 20.62
CA GLN A 223 -5.90 -5.40 20.17
C GLN A 223 -5.56 -4.73 18.84
N TYR A 224 -6.56 -4.52 18.00
CA TYR A 224 -6.39 -3.76 16.77
C TYR A 224 -5.91 -2.33 17.03
N SER A 225 -5.07 -1.85 16.12
CA SER A 225 -4.63 -0.47 15.99
C SER A 225 -5.52 0.30 15.00
N LEU A 226 -5.42 1.62 15.02
CA LEU A 226 -6.10 2.47 14.02
C LEU A 226 -5.72 2.10 12.59
N THR A 227 -4.45 1.70 12.36
CA THR A 227 -3.98 1.26 11.05
C THR A 227 -4.65 -0.05 10.62
N ASP A 228 -4.89 -0.97 11.57
CA ASP A 228 -5.59 -2.22 11.29
C ASP A 228 -7.04 -1.96 10.89
N GLU A 229 -7.74 -1.11 11.64
CA GLU A 229 -9.12 -0.70 11.32
C GLU A 229 -9.21 0.03 9.98
N TYR A 230 -8.22 0.88 9.67
CA TYR A 230 -8.15 1.60 8.41
C TYR A 230 -7.95 0.65 7.22
N PHE A 231 -7.02 -0.31 7.30
CA PHE A 231 -6.83 -1.30 6.24
C PHE A 231 -7.99 -2.31 6.15
N ALA A 232 -8.75 -2.54 7.22
CA ALA A 232 -9.98 -3.32 7.14
C ALA A 232 -11.02 -2.67 6.21
N LYS A 233 -11.04 -1.33 6.07
CA LYS A 233 -11.90 -0.63 5.08
C LYS A 233 -11.56 -1.01 3.64
N MET A 234 -10.31 -1.37 3.37
CA MET A 234 -9.84 -1.91 2.08
C MET A 234 -10.22 -3.38 1.87
N GLY A 235 -10.81 -4.04 2.87
CA GLY A 235 -11.12 -5.47 2.84
C GLY A 235 -9.93 -6.36 3.19
N LEU A 236 -8.88 -5.78 3.79
CA LEU A 236 -7.67 -6.51 4.17
C LEU A 236 -7.79 -7.06 5.58
N LYS A 237 -7.18 -8.22 5.79
CA LYS A 237 -6.93 -8.83 7.10
C LYS A 237 -5.46 -8.66 7.44
N VAL A 238 -5.13 -8.67 8.73
CA VAL A 238 -3.75 -8.59 9.21
C VAL A 238 -3.35 -9.86 9.95
N ARG A 239 -2.13 -10.33 9.69
CA ARG A 239 -1.44 -11.33 10.50
C ARG A 239 -0.01 -10.89 10.77
N PHE A 240 0.57 -11.36 11.87
CA PHE A 240 1.91 -10.95 12.28
C PHE A 240 2.84 -12.13 12.31
N PHE A 241 3.96 -12.01 11.63
CA PHE A 241 4.94 -13.09 11.53
C PHE A 241 6.35 -12.54 11.70
N MET A 242 7.20 -13.32 12.35
CA MET A 242 8.63 -13.04 12.47
C MET A 242 9.42 -14.05 11.63
N PRO A 243 9.89 -13.64 10.43
CA PRO A 243 10.69 -14.50 9.56
C PRO A 243 11.97 -14.99 10.24
N ALA A 244 12.49 -16.11 9.75
CA ALA A 244 13.74 -16.66 10.29
C ALA A 244 14.88 -15.64 10.21
N ASN A 245 15.61 -15.46 11.30
CA ASN A 245 16.71 -14.49 11.45
C ASN A 245 16.30 -13.00 11.37
N SER A 246 15.01 -12.68 11.48
CA SER A 246 14.54 -11.34 11.82
C SER A 246 14.54 -11.14 13.34
N VAL A 247 14.56 -9.88 13.79
CA VAL A 247 14.58 -9.54 15.22
C VAL A 247 13.22 -9.09 15.77
N ALA A 248 12.23 -8.84 14.91
CA ALA A 248 10.89 -8.44 15.29
C ALA A 248 9.84 -8.95 14.28
N PRO A 249 8.58 -9.19 14.71
CA PRO A 249 7.49 -9.52 13.81
C PRO A 249 7.11 -8.35 12.91
N MET A 250 6.60 -8.65 11.72
CA MET A 250 6.05 -7.68 10.76
C MET A 250 4.55 -7.91 10.60
N ALA A 251 3.81 -6.84 10.28
CA ALA A 251 2.40 -6.92 9.93
C ALA A 251 2.26 -7.23 8.44
N PHE A 252 1.45 -8.24 8.11
CA PHE A 252 1.12 -8.62 6.74
C PHE A 252 -0.37 -8.36 6.52
N TYR A 253 -0.70 -7.29 5.81
CA TYR A 253 -2.05 -6.99 5.38
C TYR A 253 -2.29 -7.62 4.01
N HIS A 254 -3.33 -8.44 3.92
CA HIS A 254 -3.61 -9.24 2.73
C HIS A 254 -5.11 -9.38 2.51
N SER A 255 -5.50 -9.58 1.25
CA SER A 255 -6.79 -10.20 0.91
C SER A 255 -6.62 -11.73 0.88
N GLY A 256 -7.72 -12.48 0.87
CA GLY A 256 -7.67 -13.94 0.79
C GLY A 256 -6.98 -14.61 2.00
N ASP A 257 -6.23 -15.67 1.72
CA ASP A 257 -5.43 -16.45 2.68
C ASP A 257 -3.93 -16.28 2.44
N LEU A 258 -3.26 -15.58 3.36
CA LEU A 258 -1.82 -15.34 3.33
C LEU A 258 -0.97 -16.61 3.24
N LEU A 259 -1.46 -17.74 3.75
CA LEU A 259 -0.67 -18.96 3.86
C LEU A 259 -0.72 -19.83 2.61
N SER A 260 -1.72 -19.66 1.75
CA SER A 260 -1.98 -20.58 0.64
C SER A 260 -2.11 -19.88 -0.71
N ASP A 261 -2.51 -18.61 -0.75
CA ASP A 261 -2.71 -17.86 -1.99
C ASP A 261 -1.39 -17.32 -2.60
N TYR A 262 -0.28 -17.41 -1.86
CA TYR A 262 1.01 -16.82 -2.23
C TYR A 262 2.11 -17.86 -2.36
N THR A 263 2.99 -17.68 -3.34
CA THR A 263 4.17 -18.54 -3.49
C THR A 263 5.23 -18.21 -2.44
N ASP A 264 6.03 -19.21 -2.07
CA ASP A 264 7.16 -19.02 -1.14
C ASP A 264 8.11 -17.91 -1.62
N LEU A 265 8.50 -17.91 -2.90
CA LEU A 265 9.37 -16.88 -3.46
C LEU A 265 8.71 -15.50 -3.48
N GLY A 266 7.39 -15.44 -3.71
CA GLY A 266 6.59 -14.22 -3.60
C GLY A 266 6.64 -13.64 -2.18
N LEU A 267 6.37 -14.46 -1.16
CA LEU A 267 6.45 -14.08 0.26
C LEU A 267 7.87 -13.65 0.65
N ILE A 268 8.90 -14.39 0.23
CA ILE A 268 10.32 -14.04 0.47
C ILE A 268 10.65 -12.69 -0.17
N SER A 269 10.13 -12.39 -1.36
CA SER A 269 10.33 -11.09 -2.02
C SER A 269 9.76 -9.93 -1.20
N SER A 270 8.56 -10.09 -0.64
CA SER A 270 7.95 -9.09 0.24
C SER A 270 8.72 -8.93 1.56
N ILE A 271 9.10 -10.03 2.20
CA ILE A 271 9.88 -10.00 3.45
C ILE A 271 11.23 -9.30 3.22
N SER A 272 12.00 -9.74 2.23
CA SER A 272 13.35 -9.21 1.96
C SER A 272 13.34 -7.72 1.64
N THR A 273 12.34 -7.29 0.86
CA THR A 273 12.10 -5.88 0.54
C THR A 273 11.73 -5.12 1.81
N MET A 274 10.63 -5.48 2.47
CA MET A 274 10.08 -4.67 3.54
C MET A 274 10.92 -4.74 4.82
N GLU A 275 11.57 -5.85 5.15
CA GLU A 275 12.50 -5.91 6.28
C GLU A 275 13.69 -4.96 6.06
N THR A 276 14.22 -4.87 4.84
CA THR A 276 15.29 -3.92 4.51
C THR A 276 14.83 -2.48 4.76
N PHE A 277 13.65 -2.13 4.25
CA PHE A 277 13.09 -0.80 4.48
C PHE A 277 12.79 -0.53 5.96
N GLN A 278 12.28 -1.51 6.70
CA GLN A 278 12.05 -1.36 8.14
C GLN A 278 13.35 -1.22 8.95
N LYS A 279 14.44 -1.89 8.55
CA LYS A 279 15.78 -1.67 9.14
C LYS A 279 16.31 -0.26 8.93
N ILE A 280 15.92 0.39 7.83
CA ILE A 280 16.28 1.78 7.52
C ILE A 280 15.36 2.74 8.29
N TYR A 281 14.04 2.49 8.28
CA TYR A 281 13.04 3.42 8.80
C TYR A 281 12.86 3.35 10.31
N ARG A 282 13.03 2.16 10.89
CA ARG A 282 12.76 1.81 12.30
C ARG A 282 13.81 0.82 12.84
N PRO A 283 15.13 1.10 12.72
CA PRO A 283 16.19 0.27 13.28
C PRO A 283 16.02 -0.07 14.76
N GLU A 284 15.36 0.78 15.56
CA GLU A 284 15.04 0.54 16.98
C GLU A 284 14.21 -0.74 17.18
N ILE A 285 13.46 -1.15 16.16
CA ILE A 285 12.61 -2.35 16.15
C ILE A 285 13.25 -3.46 15.30
N TYR A 286 13.63 -3.15 14.05
CA TYR A 286 14.01 -4.18 13.06
C TYR A 286 15.50 -4.38 12.87
N ASN A 287 16.31 -3.51 13.46
CA ASN A 287 17.76 -3.65 13.53
C ASN A 287 18.27 -3.57 14.98
N ALA A 288 17.40 -3.91 15.94
CA ALA A 288 17.75 -4.06 17.34
C ALA A 288 18.76 -5.19 17.51
N ASN A 289 19.66 -5.05 18.47
CA ASN A 289 20.65 -6.09 18.79
C ASN A 289 20.05 -7.21 19.67
N SER A 290 18.79 -7.07 20.06
CA SER A 290 18.01 -8.08 20.78
C SER A 290 16.82 -8.58 19.94
N VAL A 291 16.51 -9.87 20.06
CA VAL A 291 15.38 -10.51 19.35
C VAL A 291 14.12 -10.38 20.19
N ALA A 292 12.98 -10.15 19.53
CA ALA A 292 11.66 -10.17 20.14
C ALA A 292 11.43 -11.45 20.96
N ALA A 293 11.01 -11.27 22.21
CA ALA A 293 10.64 -12.36 23.11
C ALA A 293 9.27 -12.95 22.76
N LYS A 294 8.86 -14.02 23.46
CA LYS A 294 7.52 -14.64 23.30
C LYS A 294 6.37 -13.65 23.54
N ILE A 295 6.57 -12.65 24.39
CA ILE A 295 5.66 -11.51 24.55
C ILE A 295 6.49 -10.29 24.22
N TYR A 296 6.08 -9.57 23.19
CA TYR A 296 6.85 -8.48 22.62
C TYR A 296 6.01 -7.21 22.50
N GLN A 297 6.54 -6.11 23.01
CA GLN A 297 6.01 -4.77 22.78
C GLN A 297 7.14 -3.94 22.16
N PRO A 298 6.99 -3.50 20.89
CA PRO A 298 8.05 -2.77 20.21
C PRO A 298 8.18 -1.35 20.79
N SER A 299 9.39 -0.80 20.77
CA SER A 299 9.66 0.55 21.28
C SER A 299 10.54 1.33 20.32
N LEU A 300 10.08 2.52 19.94
CA LEU A 300 10.89 3.49 19.17
C LEU A 300 11.90 4.24 20.03
N LYS A 301 11.94 3.97 21.34
CA LYS A 301 12.91 4.52 22.29
C LYS A 301 13.98 3.50 22.66
N HIS A 302 14.01 2.34 22.00
CA HIS A 302 15.05 1.35 22.24
C HIS A 302 16.38 1.87 21.68
N GLU A 303 17.43 1.87 22.51
CA GLU A 303 18.73 2.45 22.15
C GLU A 303 19.74 1.40 21.66
N ASP A 304 19.53 0.12 21.96
CA ASP A 304 20.43 -0.97 21.59
C ASP A 304 20.12 -1.51 20.17
N TYR A 305 20.48 -0.72 19.16
CA TYR A 305 20.30 -1.07 17.75
C TYR A 305 21.50 -0.67 16.90
N SER A 306 21.57 -1.24 15.70
CA SER A 306 22.58 -0.89 14.71
C SER A 306 21.99 -0.01 13.59
N LEU A 307 22.78 0.90 13.03
CA LEU A 307 22.40 1.65 11.83
C LEU A 307 22.86 0.95 10.56
N THR A 308 22.10 1.12 9.48
CA THR A 308 22.51 0.67 8.14
C THR A 308 23.46 1.68 7.51
N ARG A 309 24.07 1.32 6.37
CA ARG A 309 24.86 2.26 5.53
C ARG A 309 23.98 3.02 4.54
N VAL A 310 22.68 3.14 4.82
CA VAL A 310 21.72 3.88 4.01
C VAL A 310 21.28 5.08 4.83
N GLU A 311 21.57 6.28 4.32
CA GLU A 311 21.11 7.52 4.95
C GLU A 311 19.61 7.71 4.67
N TYR A 312 18.86 8.04 5.72
CA TYR A 312 17.42 8.23 5.64
C TYR A 312 16.99 9.37 6.56
N ASP A 313 16.33 10.38 5.98
CA ASP A 313 15.87 11.55 6.71
C ASP A 313 14.39 11.38 7.11
N ARG A 314 14.17 11.09 8.39
CA ARG A 314 12.83 10.90 8.97
C ARG A 314 12.05 12.20 9.07
N GLU A 315 12.72 13.33 9.28
CA GLU A 315 12.06 14.64 9.37
C GLU A 315 11.58 15.07 7.99
N GLU A 316 12.43 14.92 6.97
CA GLU A 316 12.04 15.14 5.58
C GLU A 316 10.86 14.24 5.21
N ARG A 317 10.92 12.94 5.54
CA ARG A 317 9.80 12.02 5.26
C ARG A 317 8.50 12.48 5.90
N SER A 318 8.55 12.91 7.16
CA SER A 318 7.37 13.35 7.91
C SER A 318 6.77 14.61 7.28
N ARG A 319 7.61 15.57 6.90
CA ARG A 319 7.19 16.76 6.15
C ARG A 319 6.55 16.39 4.80
N LEU A 320 7.16 15.49 4.05
CA LEU A 320 6.64 15.04 2.75
C LEU A 320 5.28 14.34 2.85
N ALA A 321 5.00 13.60 3.94
CA ALA A 321 3.68 13.03 4.16
C ALA A 321 2.61 14.12 4.29
N VAL A 322 2.90 15.18 5.06
CA VAL A 322 1.99 16.31 5.23
C VAL A 322 1.81 17.08 3.92
N GLU A 323 2.88 17.32 3.18
CA GLU A 323 2.80 17.97 1.85
C GLU A 323 1.97 17.14 0.87
N GLN A 324 2.15 15.82 0.83
CA GLN A 324 1.32 14.92 0.01
C GLN A 324 -0.14 14.96 0.43
N GLY A 325 -0.42 14.94 1.73
CA GLY A 325 -1.78 15.01 2.26
C GLY A 325 -2.47 16.33 1.91
N LYS A 326 -1.76 17.46 2.01
CA LYS A 326 -2.28 18.79 1.61
C LYS A 326 -2.50 18.90 0.11
N TYR A 327 -1.57 18.36 -0.68
CA TYR A 327 -1.75 18.28 -2.14
C TYR A 327 -3.00 17.45 -2.50
N CYS A 328 -3.18 16.29 -1.88
CA CYS A 328 -4.38 15.49 -2.05
C CYS A 328 -5.63 16.28 -1.63
N GLU A 329 -5.58 17.02 -0.52
CA GLU A 329 -6.70 17.86 -0.10
C GLU A 329 -7.08 18.90 -1.16
N GLU A 330 -6.10 19.65 -1.67
CA GLU A 330 -6.29 20.80 -2.57
C GLU A 330 -6.69 20.36 -3.98
N TYR A 331 -6.07 19.32 -4.52
CA TYR A 331 -6.21 18.95 -5.94
C TYR A 331 -7.12 17.74 -6.17
N PHE A 332 -7.41 16.95 -5.14
CA PHE A 332 -8.25 15.75 -5.26
C PHE A 332 -9.50 15.82 -4.38
N ILE A 333 -9.36 15.99 -3.06
CA ILE A 333 -10.51 15.90 -2.14
C ILE A 333 -11.46 17.09 -2.29
N LYS A 334 -10.96 18.34 -2.28
CA LYS A 334 -11.79 19.55 -2.38
C LYS A 334 -12.46 19.69 -3.75
N PRO A 335 -11.76 19.56 -4.89
CA PRO A 335 -12.36 19.82 -6.20
C PRO A 335 -13.39 18.75 -6.62
N TYR A 336 -13.22 17.51 -6.14
CA TYR A 336 -14.09 16.39 -6.51
C TYR A 336 -14.99 15.94 -5.36
N ARG A 337 -15.15 16.73 -4.29
CA ARG A 337 -15.89 16.34 -3.08
C ARG A 337 -17.26 15.74 -3.40
N ASP A 338 -18.10 16.49 -4.11
CA ASP A 338 -19.48 16.07 -4.38
C ASP A 338 -19.53 14.77 -5.20
N ILE A 339 -18.61 14.63 -6.17
CA ILE A 339 -18.46 13.41 -6.99
C ILE A 339 -18.01 12.23 -6.14
N LEU A 340 -17.01 12.42 -5.28
CA LEU A 340 -16.45 11.38 -4.42
C LEU A 340 -17.46 10.93 -3.36
N GLU A 341 -18.23 11.86 -2.80
CA GLU A 341 -19.30 11.58 -1.83
C GLU A 341 -20.46 10.81 -2.50
N GLN A 342 -20.94 11.28 -3.66
CA GLN A 342 -21.98 10.60 -4.42
C GLN A 342 -21.54 9.20 -4.87
N TRP A 343 -20.32 9.08 -5.40
CA TRP A 343 -19.75 7.80 -5.80
C TRP A 343 -19.61 6.85 -4.60
N SER A 344 -19.08 7.36 -3.48
CA SER A 344 -18.90 6.56 -2.26
C SER A 344 -20.23 6.06 -1.69
N ALA A 345 -21.30 6.86 -1.76
CA ALA A 345 -22.63 6.48 -1.27
C ALA A 345 -23.27 5.37 -2.11
N ASN A 346 -22.97 5.33 -3.41
CA ASN A 346 -23.52 4.35 -4.36
C ASN A 346 -22.56 3.19 -4.66
N PHE A 347 -21.41 3.15 -3.99
CA PHE A 347 -20.37 2.17 -4.26
C PHE A 347 -20.85 0.73 -4.01
N THR A 348 -20.79 -0.08 -5.06
CA THR A 348 -21.00 -1.53 -5.05
C THR A 348 -19.89 -2.16 -5.90
N LEU A 349 -19.49 -3.39 -5.56
CA LEU A 349 -18.37 -4.09 -6.19
C LEU A 349 -18.84 -5.28 -7.02
#